data_AF-A0AAW0FKQ1-F1
#
_entry.id   AF-A0AAW0FKQ1-F1
#
_cell.length_a   1.000
_cell.length_b   1.000
_cell.length_c   1.000
_cell.angle_alpha   90.00
_cell.angle_beta   90.00
_cell.angle_gamma   90.00
#
_symmetry.space_group_name_H-M   'P 1'
#
loop_
_entity.id
_entity.type
_entity.pdbx_description
1 polymer ?
#
loop_
_entity_poly.entity_id
_entity_poly.type
_entity_poly.pdbx_seq_one_letter_code
_entity_poly.pdbx_strand_id
1 'polypeptide(L)'
;MYKWMGDALNTVLFPDLKPVQQKDLTAAFEKVKGEPVEQKRYTKTQQFEIARREEQEAAAAILAASGSRENSFNAGEAVDVEMEEANPPKFDAYDLMDPVDVLSKFPSDLKSRMGSSKWKDRKEALDEVHEVLSKAPKLATDDYSDFLSV
;
A
#
# COMPACT_ATOMS: atom_id res chain seq x y z
N MET A 1 -4.18 -5.81 -12.56
CA MET A 1 -3.65 -4.71 -11.74
C MET A 1 -4.74 -4.07 -10.90
N TYR A 2 -5.79 -3.48 -11.49
CA TYR A 2 -6.88 -2.85 -10.73
C TYR A 2 -7.57 -3.78 -9.72
N LYS A 3 -7.77 -5.07 -10.03
CA LYS A 3 -8.28 -6.04 -9.05
C LYS A 3 -7.43 -6.16 -7.76
N TRP A 4 -6.11 -5.98 -7.90
CA TRP A 4 -5.15 -6.14 -6.81
C TRP A 4 -4.85 -4.83 -6.07
N MET A 5 -4.75 -3.71 -6.79
CA MET A 5 -4.46 -2.39 -6.19
C MET A 5 -5.72 -1.58 -5.87
N GLY A 6 -6.87 -1.94 -6.44
CA GLY A 6 -8.12 -1.19 -6.30
C GLY A 6 -7.97 0.28 -6.65
N ASP A 7 -8.60 1.13 -5.84
CA ASP A 7 -8.63 2.58 -6.03
C ASP A 7 -7.24 3.23 -5.85
N ALA A 8 -6.26 2.57 -5.22
CA ALA A 8 -4.89 3.08 -5.09
C ALA A 8 -4.19 3.26 -6.44
N LEU A 9 -4.59 2.49 -7.45
CA LEU A 9 -4.09 2.62 -8.81
C LEU A 9 -4.47 3.98 -9.43
N ASN A 10 -5.61 4.56 -9.03
CA ASN A 10 -6.08 5.83 -9.57
C ASN A 10 -5.17 6.98 -9.11
N THR A 11 -4.72 6.96 -7.86
CA THR A 11 -3.82 7.96 -7.29
C THR A 11 -2.48 8.02 -8.03
N VAL A 12 -1.95 6.86 -8.42
CA VAL A 12 -0.66 6.76 -9.12
C VAL A 12 -0.81 7.06 -10.62
N LEU A 13 -1.88 6.57 -11.26
CA LEU A 13 -2.01 6.58 -12.72
C LEU A 13 -2.71 7.82 -13.28
N PHE A 14 -3.71 8.37 -12.59
CA PHE A 14 -4.55 9.42 -13.16
C PHE A 14 -3.87 10.77 -13.38
N PRO A 15 -2.89 11.22 -12.57
CA PRO A 15 -2.19 12.49 -12.79
C PRO A 15 -1.55 12.61 -14.18
N ASP A 16 -1.10 11.51 -14.76
CA ASP A 16 -0.40 11.48 -16.05
C ASP A 16 -1.33 11.28 -17.26
N LEU A 17 -2.64 11.14 -17.02
CA LEU A 17 -3.62 10.81 -18.05
C LEU A 17 -4.54 11.96 -18.42
N LYS A 18 -4.97 11.98 -19.69
CA LYS A 18 -5.96 12.96 -20.17
C LYS A 18 -7.33 12.68 -19.54
N PRO A 19 -8.19 13.70 -19.34
CA PRO A 19 -9.52 13.51 -18.75
C PRO A 19 -10.40 12.47 -19.46
N VAL A 20 -10.25 12.31 -20.77
CA VAL A 20 -10.96 11.27 -21.54
C VAL A 20 -10.49 9.87 -21.13
N GLN A 21 -9.18 9.66 -20.98
CA GLN A 21 -8.59 8.38 -20.59
C GLN A 21 -8.95 8.02 -19.15
N GLN A 22 -9.01 9.01 -18.25
CA GLN A 22 -9.45 8.80 -16.87
C GLN A 22 -10.90 8.28 -16.82
N LYS A 23 -11.80 8.86 -17.62
CA LYS A 23 -13.20 8.43 -17.71
C LYS A 23 -13.33 7.01 -18.26
N ASP A 24 -12.63 6.72 -19.36
CA ASP A 24 -12.65 5.41 -19.98
C ASP A 24 -12.12 4.32 -19.04
N LEU A 25 -11.02 4.60 -18.32
CA LEU A 25 -10.48 3.68 -17.32
C LEU A 25 -11.41 3.51 -16.12
N THR A 26 -12.03 4.58 -15.63
CA THR A 26 -13.02 4.49 -14.54
C THR A 26 -14.18 3.58 -14.94
N ALA A 27 -14.72 3.75 -16.14
CA ALA A 27 -15.79 2.91 -16.66
C ALA A 27 -15.36 1.44 -16.87
N ALA A 28 -14.10 1.18 -17.22
CA ALA A 28 -13.56 -0.17 -17.32
C ALA A 28 -13.33 -0.80 -15.93
N PHE A 29 -12.87 -0.01 -14.97
CA PHE A 29 -12.60 -0.42 -13.59
C PHE A 29 -13.88 -0.74 -12.82
N GLU A 30 -14.95 0.01 -13.01
CA GLU A 30 -16.26 -0.29 -12.40
C GLU A 30 -16.78 -1.68 -12.75
N LYS A 31 -16.56 -2.16 -13.98
CA LYS A 31 -16.97 -3.50 -14.43
C LYS A 31 -16.23 -4.62 -13.71
N VAL A 32 -15.05 -4.32 -13.17
CA VAL A 32 -14.12 -5.28 -12.57
C VAL A 32 -14.03 -5.07 -11.05
N LYS A 33 -14.67 -4.03 -10.52
CA LYS A 33 -14.69 -3.68 -9.10
C LYS A 33 -15.47 -4.74 -8.33
N GLY A 34 -14.80 -5.43 -7.41
CA GLY A 34 -15.39 -6.47 -6.57
C GLY A 34 -15.26 -7.89 -7.11
N GLU A 35 -14.64 -8.11 -8.28
CA GLU A 35 -14.27 -9.48 -8.68
C GLU A 35 -13.14 -10.02 -7.78
N PRO A 36 -13.25 -11.26 -7.26
CA PRO A 36 -12.21 -11.83 -6.41
C PRO A 36 -10.88 -11.95 -7.17
N VAL A 37 -9.79 -11.63 -6.48
CA VAL A 37 -8.44 -11.78 -7.00
C VAL A 37 -7.97 -13.21 -6.83
N GLU A 38 -7.86 -13.94 -7.95
CA GLU A 38 -7.28 -15.28 -7.95
C GLU A 38 -5.88 -15.28 -8.55
N GLN A 39 -4.93 -15.83 -7.79
CA GLN A 39 -3.58 -16.06 -8.28
C GLN A 39 -3.54 -17.33 -9.16
N LYS A 40 -3.49 -17.17 -10.49
CA LYS A 40 -3.49 -18.29 -11.44
C LYS A 40 -2.26 -19.21 -11.36
N ARG A 41 -1.15 -18.74 -10.77
CA ARG A 41 0.10 -19.51 -10.61
C ARG A 41 0.67 -19.26 -9.22
N TYR A 42 0.63 -20.30 -8.38
CA TYR A 42 1.18 -20.26 -7.04
C TYR A 42 2.70 -20.44 -7.03
N THR A 43 3.36 -19.79 -6.08
CA THR A 43 4.79 -20.04 -5.81
C THR A 43 4.96 -21.41 -5.16
N LYS A 44 6.17 -21.98 -5.23
CA LYS A 44 6.44 -23.31 -4.64
C LYS A 44 6.15 -23.36 -3.13
N THR A 45 6.41 -22.25 -2.42
CA THR A 45 6.09 -22.12 -0.99
C THR A 45 4.59 -22.14 -0.74
N GLN A 46 3.81 -21.36 -1.51
CA GLN A 46 2.35 -21.35 -1.42
C GLN A 46 1.74 -22.72 -1.75
N GLN A 47 2.26 -23.43 -2.76
CA GLN A 47 1.79 -24.78 -3.10
C GLN A 47 1.99 -25.77 -1.95
N PHE A 48 3.13 -25.69 -1.26
CA PHE A 48 3.41 -26.54 -0.10
C PHE A 48 2.47 -26.25 1.06
N GLU A 49 2.17 -24.97 1.32
CA GLU A 49 1.22 -24.54 2.35
C GLU A 49 -0.21 -25.02 2.05
N ILE A 50 -0.66 -24.90 0.79
CA ILE A 50 -1.96 -25.40 0.34
C ILE A 50 -2.06 -26.92 0.55
N ALA A 51 -1.06 -27.69 0.09
CA ALA A 51 -1.06 -29.14 0.23
C ALA A 51 -1.05 -29.59 1.71
N ARG A 52 -0.27 -28.91 2.56
CA ARG A 52 -0.23 -29.17 4.01
C ARG A 52 -1.59 -28.90 4.65
N ARG A 53 -2.29 -27.85 4.22
CA ARG A 53 -3.62 -27.51 4.73
C ARG A 53 -4.66 -28.54 4.30
N GLU A 54 -4.67 -28.93 3.03
CA GLU A 54 -5.58 -29.97 2.51
C GLU A 54 -5.40 -31.30 3.27
N GLU A 55 -4.16 -31.68 3.60
CA GLU A 55 -3.88 -32.88 4.41
C GLU A 55 -4.43 -32.75 5.84
N GLN A 56 -4.29 -31.58 6.47
CA GLN A 56 -4.85 -31.31 7.81
C GLN A 56 -6.38 -31.30 7.81
N GLU A 57 -7.01 -30.70 6.81
CA GLU A 57 -8.47 -30.68 6.65
C GLU A 57 -9.02 -32.09 6.37
N ALA A 58 -8.34 -32.88 5.53
CA ALA A 58 -8.70 -34.27 5.28
C ALA A 58 -8.56 -35.13 6.54
N ALA A 59 -7.47 -34.95 7.31
CA ALA A 59 -7.29 -35.65 8.58
C ALA A 59 -8.36 -35.26 9.61
N ALA A 60 -8.71 -33.98 9.71
CA ALA A 60 -9.77 -33.48 10.58
C ALA A 60 -11.17 -33.98 10.15
N ALA A 61 -11.46 -34.03 8.85
CA ALA A 61 -12.70 -34.56 8.30
C ALA A 61 -12.83 -36.08 8.53
N ILE A 62 -11.73 -36.83 8.41
CA ILE A 62 -11.70 -38.27 8.74
C ILE A 62 -11.91 -38.48 10.25
N LEU A 63 -11.29 -37.67 11.11
CA LEU A 63 -11.51 -37.71 12.55
C LEU A 63 -12.97 -37.39 12.91
N ALA A 64 -13.56 -36.36 12.30
CA ALA A 64 -14.95 -35.98 12.49
C ALA A 64 -15.93 -37.05 11.98
N ALA A 65 -15.63 -37.70 10.85
CA ALA A 65 -16.44 -38.78 10.28
C ALA A 65 -16.29 -40.11 11.06
N SER A 66 -15.16 -40.33 11.73
CA SER A 66 -14.88 -41.55 12.49
C SER A 66 -15.60 -41.64 13.84
N GLY A 67 -16.33 -40.59 14.26
CA GLY A 67 -17.18 -40.60 15.46
C GLY A 67 -16.46 -40.90 16.78
N SER A 68 -15.12 -40.84 16.81
CA SER A 68 -14.33 -41.12 18.00
C SER A 68 -14.34 -39.92 18.95
N ARG A 69 -15.47 -39.78 19.66
CA ARG A 69 -15.58 -38.92 20.84
C ARG A 69 -15.13 -39.71 22.06
N GLU A 70 -13.82 -39.82 22.25
CA GLU A 70 -13.28 -40.12 23.57
C GLU A 70 -12.21 -39.11 23.97
N ASN A 71 -12.54 -38.44 25.07
CA ASN A 71 -11.90 -37.27 25.66
C ASN A 71 -10.43 -37.55 25.99
N SER A 72 -9.50 -36.80 25.40
CA SER A 72 -8.24 -36.49 26.08
C SER A 72 -7.81 -35.05 25.81
N PHE A 73 -7.61 -34.38 26.92
CA PHE A 73 -7.22 -33.00 27.14
C PHE A 73 -5.97 -32.58 26.36
N ASN A 74 -5.94 -31.30 25.97
CA ASN A 74 -4.78 -30.51 25.54
C ASN A 74 -4.35 -30.62 24.07
N ALA A 75 -5.12 -29.97 23.19
CA ALA A 75 -4.60 -29.42 21.95
C ALA A 75 -4.88 -27.92 22.00
N GLY A 76 -3.80 -27.16 22.28
CA GLY A 76 -3.83 -25.72 22.42
C GLY A 76 -4.54 -25.09 21.23
N GLU A 77 -5.47 -24.20 21.58
CA GLU A 77 -5.86 -23.03 20.81
C GLU A 77 -5.80 -23.30 19.30
N ALA A 78 -6.84 -23.98 18.80
CA ALA A 78 -7.31 -23.69 17.46
C ALA A 78 -7.66 -22.20 17.46
N VAL A 79 -6.64 -21.37 17.21
CA VAL A 79 -6.84 -20.05 16.66
C VAL A 79 -7.53 -20.37 15.36
N ASP A 80 -8.86 -20.30 15.43
CA ASP A 80 -9.72 -20.05 14.30
C ASP A 80 -9.22 -18.71 13.74
N VAL A 81 -8.09 -18.77 13.03
CA VAL A 81 -7.79 -17.80 12.01
C VAL A 81 -8.82 -18.19 10.96
N GLU A 82 -10.05 -17.69 11.18
CA GLU A 82 -10.98 -17.38 10.12
C GLU A 82 -10.07 -16.92 8.99
N MET A 83 -10.15 -17.63 7.85
CA MET A 83 -9.82 -16.98 6.60
C MET A 83 -10.74 -15.76 6.61
N GLU A 84 -10.26 -14.67 7.19
CA GLU A 84 -10.70 -13.32 6.90
C GLU A 84 -10.71 -13.38 5.39
N GLU A 85 -11.92 -13.41 4.80
CA GLU A 85 -12.13 -13.24 3.38
C GLU A 85 -11.14 -12.17 3.00
N ALA A 86 -10.04 -12.58 2.36
CA ALA A 86 -8.82 -11.79 2.42
C ALA A 86 -9.14 -10.50 1.71
N ASN A 87 -9.54 -9.51 2.49
CA ASN A 87 -9.92 -8.22 2.01
C ASN A 87 -8.64 -7.80 1.31
N PRO A 88 -8.66 -7.64 -0.03
CA PRO A 88 -7.44 -7.54 -0.80
C PRO A 88 -6.56 -6.52 -0.10
N PRO A 89 -5.28 -6.88 0.20
CA PRO A 89 -4.43 -6.11 1.10
C PRO A 89 -4.57 -4.63 0.72
N LYS A 90 -5.05 -3.83 1.68
CA LYS A 90 -5.45 -2.46 1.41
C LYS A 90 -4.21 -1.71 0.93
N PHE A 91 -4.11 -1.55 -0.39
CA PHE A 91 -2.93 -1.06 -1.02
C PHE A 91 -2.81 0.45 -0.74
N ASP A 92 -1.77 0.91 -0.06
CA ASP A 92 -1.49 2.34 0.03
C ASP A 92 -0.87 2.81 -1.29
N ALA A 93 -1.49 3.79 -1.93
CA ALA A 93 -1.01 4.36 -3.17
C ALA A 93 0.43 4.89 -3.06
N TYR A 94 0.82 5.39 -1.89
CA TYR A 94 2.14 5.97 -1.67
C TYR A 94 3.23 4.92 -1.39
N ASP A 95 2.87 3.69 -1.04
CA ASP A 95 3.86 2.63 -0.76
C ASP A 95 4.63 2.20 -2.02
N LEU A 96 3.98 2.22 -3.19
CA LEU A 96 4.63 1.90 -4.48
C LEU A 96 5.41 3.05 -5.08
N MET A 97 5.22 4.27 -4.60
CA MET A 97 5.91 5.41 -5.17
C MET A 97 7.36 5.42 -4.70
N ASP A 98 8.24 5.83 -5.60
CA ASP A 98 9.65 6.00 -5.27
C ASP A 98 9.80 7.20 -4.31
N PRO A 99 10.52 7.02 -3.18
CA PRO A 99 10.77 8.12 -2.26
C PRO A 99 11.63 9.20 -2.94
N VAL A 100 11.20 10.45 -2.81
CA VAL A 100 11.87 11.61 -3.39
C VAL A 100 12.70 12.30 -2.30
N ASP A 101 14.00 12.43 -2.54
CA ASP A 101 14.86 13.31 -1.75
C ASP A 101 14.58 14.77 -2.13
N VAL A 102 13.99 15.51 -1.19
CA VAL A 102 13.65 16.92 -1.33
C VAL A 102 14.69 17.85 -0.71
N LEU A 103 15.52 17.36 0.23
CA LEU A 103 16.48 18.20 0.94
C LEU A 103 17.61 18.65 0.01
N SER A 104 18.08 17.76 -0.87
CA SER A 104 19.07 18.10 -1.90
C SER A 104 18.54 19.02 -3.00
N LYS A 105 17.21 19.17 -3.10
CA LYS A 105 16.53 20.02 -4.09
C LYS A 105 16.27 21.42 -3.58
N PHE A 106 16.42 21.66 -2.28
CA PHE A 106 16.21 22.98 -1.70
C PHE A 106 17.33 23.95 -2.09
N PRO A 107 17.01 25.24 -2.29
CA PRO A 107 18.00 26.26 -2.56
C PRO A 107 18.99 26.37 -1.39
N SER A 108 20.29 26.36 -1.68
CA SER A 108 21.34 26.49 -0.65
C SER A 108 21.28 27.81 0.12
N ASP A 109 20.70 28.84 -0.48
CA ASP A 109 20.48 30.16 0.08
C ASP A 109 19.13 30.31 0.79
N LEU A 110 18.35 29.22 0.96
CA LEU A 110 17.04 29.23 1.63
C LEU A 110 17.07 29.92 3.00
N LYS A 111 18.01 29.55 3.88
CA LYS A 111 18.13 30.12 5.23
C LYS A 111 18.45 31.62 5.19
N SER A 112 19.22 32.06 4.20
CA SER A 112 19.57 33.46 3.96
C SER A 112 18.37 34.27 3.47
N ARG A 113 17.65 33.76 2.45
CA ARG A 113 16.45 34.41 1.89
C ARG A 113 15.31 34.47 2.89
N MET A 114 15.14 33.43 3.72
CA MET A 114 14.18 33.41 4.83
C MET A 114 14.49 34.47 5.91
N GLY A 115 15.77 34.78 6.14
CA GLY A 115 16.20 35.84 7.05
C GLY A 115 16.16 37.27 6.47
N SER A 116 15.84 37.43 5.17
CA SER A 116 15.78 38.74 4.51
C SER A 116 14.67 39.62 5.10
N SER A 117 14.93 40.92 5.26
CA SER A 117 13.92 41.90 5.68
C SER A 117 12.87 42.15 4.59
N LYS A 118 13.20 41.86 3.32
CA LYS A 118 12.28 41.96 2.19
C LYS A 118 11.33 40.77 2.17
N TRP A 119 10.03 41.03 2.37
CA TRP A 119 9.01 39.97 2.39
C TRP A 119 8.88 39.20 1.08
N LYS A 120 9.20 39.84 -0.07
CA LYS A 120 9.19 39.19 -1.39
C LYS A 120 10.22 38.07 -1.46
N ASP A 121 11.46 38.33 -1.04
CA ASP A 121 12.52 37.33 -1.03
C ASP A 121 12.15 36.11 -0.16
N ARG A 122 11.49 36.34 1.00
CA ARG A 122 10.98 35.27 1.86
C ARG A 122 9.86 34.47 1.17
N LYS A 123 8.94 35.16 0.50
CA LYS A 123 7.84 34.53 -0.22
C LYS A 123 8.36 33.66 -1.36
N GLU A 124 9.26 34.19 -2.18
CA GLU A 124 9.80 33.45 -3.33
C GLU A 124 10.57 32.20 -2.87
N ALA A 125 11.34 32.29 -1.78
CA ALA A 125 12.01 31.12 -1.22
C ALA A 125 11.02 30.04 -0.72
N LEU A 126 9.90 30.45 -0.13
CA LEU A 126 8.82 29.53 0.26
C LEU A 126 8.08 28.95 -0.96
N ASP A 127 7.84 29.75 -2.00
CA ASP A 127 7.19 29.31 -3.23
C ASP A 127 8.07 28.24 -3.94
N GLU A 128 9.40 28.42 -3.95
CA GLU A 128 10.35 27.44 -4.50
C GLU A 128 10.34 26.12 -3.71
N VAL A 129 10.38 26.18 -2.37
CA VAL A 129 10.29 24.98 -1.51
C VAL A 129 8.94 24.28 -1.71
N HIS A 130 7.86 25.05 -1.78
CA HIS A 130 6.52 24.53 -2.01
C HIS A 130 6.40 23.83 -3.37
N GLU A 131 7.04 24.34 -4.42
CA GLU A 131 7.07 23.68 -5.72
C GLU A 131 7.77 22.32 -5.68
N VAL A 132 8.90 22.22 -4.96
CA VAL A 132 9.62 20.95 -4.76
C VAL A 132 8.73 19.95 -4.00
N LEU A 133 8.11 20.37 -2.90
CA LEU A 133 7.25 19.53 -2.08
C LEU A 133 5.98 19.10 -2.82
N SER A 134 5.39 19.97 -3.64
CA SER A 134 4.18 19.67 -4.42
C SER A 134 4.41 18.56 -5.45
N LYS A 135 5.65 18.41 -5.92
CA LYS A 135 6.04 17.38 -6.90
C LYS A 135 6.53 16.08 -6.24
N ALA A 136 6.68 16.07 -4.92
CA ALA A 136 7.22 14.96 -4.14
C ALA A 136 6.11 14.27 -3.32
N PRO A 137 5.33 13.36 -3.93
CA PRO A 137 4.21 12.69 -3.27
C PRO A 137 4.65 11.77 -2.13
N LYS A 138 5.89 11.25 -2.17
CA LYS A 138 6.51 10.47 -1.10
C LYS A 138 7.88 11.05 -0.79
N LEU A 139 8.12 11.39 0.48
CA LEU A 139 9.40 11.91 0.93
C LEU A 139 10.35 10.76 1.28
N ALA A 140 11.63 10.93 0.97
CA ALA A 140 12.67 10.05 1.50
C ALA A 140 12.77 10.17 3.03
N THR A 141 13.19 9.10 3.69
CA THR A 141 13.48 9.14 5.13
C THR A 141 14.84 9.80 5.33
N ASP A 142 14.85 11.06 5.72
CA ASP A 142 16.05 11.86 5.98
C ASP A 142 15.86 12.77 7.21
N ASP A 143 16.89 13.52 7.61
CA ASP A 143 16.86 14.42 8.76
C ASP A 143 16.16 15.75 8.42
N TYR A 144 14.91 15.87 8.86
CA TYR A 144 14.08 17.07 8.72
C TYR A 144 14.08 17.97 9.97
N SER A 145 14.91 17.69 10.97
CA SER A 145 14.85 18.37 12.28
C SER A 145 15.04 19.89 12.23
N ASP A 146 15.93 20.41 11.36
CA ASP A 146 16.17 21.87 11.18
C ASP A 146 14.92 22.62 10.68
N PHE A 147 13.94 21.91 10.10
CA PHE A 147 12.68 22.49 9.61
C PHE A 147 11.48 22.23 10.53
N LEU A 148 11.59 21.31 11.48
CA LEU A 148 10.51 20.90 12.39
C LEU A 148 10.70 21.39 13.83
N SER A 149 11.85 21.98 14.16
CA SER A 149 12.08 22.56 15.47
C SER A 149 11.16 23.75 15.71
N VAL A 150 10.20 23.57 16.62
CA VAL A 150 9.31 24.60 17.19
C VAL A 150 10.07 25.45 18.19
#